data_AF-A0A2H6NF98-F1
#
_entry.id   AF-A0A2H6NF98-F1
#
_cell.length_a   1.000
_cell.length_b   1.000
_cell.length_c   1.000
_cell.angle_alpha   90.00
_cell.angle_beta   90.00
_cell.angle_gamma   90.00
#
_symmetry.space_group_name_H-M   'P 1'
#
loop_
_entity.id
_entity.type
_entity.pdbx_description
1 polymer ?
#
loop_
_entity_poly.entity_id
_entity_poly.type
_entity_poly.pdbx_seq_one_letter_code
_entity_poly.pdbx_strand_id
1 'polypeptide(L)'
;VSLLTSTATITINVSDKNEPPVFVPPELKVSKPEDLSVGETIAQYKAQDPDKFLQQTLRYSVRSDPAGWLKIDPETGEIKSKAPLDRESAFVKDNIYKAIIVASDNANEPATGTGTLLLHLE
;
A
#
# COMPACT_ATOMS: atom_id res chain seq x y z
N VAL A 1 -37.13 53.71 -24.57
CA VAL A 1 -36.44 53.11 -23.40
C VAL A 1 -35.63 51.94 -23.91
N SER A 2 -34.30 52.05 -23.97
CA SER A 2 -33.43 50.93 -24.36
C SER A 2 -33.12 50.10 -23.13
N LEU A 3 -33.46 48.81 -23.15
CA LEU A 3 -33.08 47.88 -22.09
C LEU A 3 -31.59 47.54 -22.25
N LEU A 4 -30.79 47.83 -21.23
CA LEU A 4 -29.42 47.32 -21.16
C LEU A 4 -29.46 45.89 -20.65
N THR A 5 -28.86 44.98 -21.41
CA THR A 5 -28.58 43.61 -20.96
C THR A 5 -27.08 43.46 -20.75
N SER A 6 -26.69 42.86 -19.63
CA SER A 6 -25.30 42.49 -19.34
C SER A 6 -25.23 40.98 -19.14
N THR A 7 -24.19 40.36 -19.68
CA THR A 7 -23.92 38.94 -19.55
C THR A 7 -22.56 38.75 -18.91
N ALA A 8 -22.46 37.82 -17.97
CA ALA A 8 -21.21 37.41 -17.34
C ALA A 8 -20.94 35.94 -17.62
N THR A 9 -19.68 35.62 -17.93
CA THR A 9 -19.22 34.25 -18.16
C THR A 9 -18.68 33.69 -16.84
N ILE A 10 -19.23 32.57 -16.39
CA ILE A 10 -18.73 31.85 -15.21
C ILE A 10 -18.03 30.59 -15.71
N THR A 11 -16.74 30.45 -15.39
CA THR A 11 -16.00 29.21 -15.60
C THR A 11 -16.02 28.42 -14.31
N ILE A 12 -16.60 27.22 -14.34
CA ILE A 12 -16.62 26.30 -13.20
C ILE A 12 -15.58 25.22 -13.47
N ASN A 13 -14.53 25.18 -12.66
CA ASN A 13 -13.55 24.10 -12.65
C ASN A 13 -13.94 23.11 -11.55
N VAL A 14 -14.33 21.89 -11.94
CA VAL A 14 -14.53 20.78 -11.01
C VAL A 14 -13.22 20.00 -10.94
N SER A 15 -12.57 20.00 -9.77
CA SER A 15 -11.44 19.10 -9.51
C SER A 15 -11.94 17.73 -9.12
N ASP A 16 -11.36 16.69 -9.69
CA ASP A 16 -11.62 15.32 -9.26
C ASP A 16 -11.09 15.12 -7.83
N LYS A 17 -11.81 14.34 -7.02
CA LYS A 17 -11.38 14.04 -5.66
C LYS A 17 -10.55 12.78 -5.71
N ASN A 18 -9.31 12.85 -5.23
CA ASN A 18 -8.42 11.70 -5.19
C ASN A 18 -9.04 10.52 -4.43
N GLU A 19 -8.88 9.33 -5.00
CA GLU A 19 -9.35 8.07 -4.47
C GLU A 19 -8.17 7.30 -3.85
N PRO A 20 -8.38 6.54 -2.77
CA PRO A 20 -7.28 5.86 -2.10
C PRO A 20 -6.78 4.67 -2.94
N PRO A 21 -5.47 4.37 -2.90
CA PRO A 21 -4.93 3.13 -3.43
C PRO A 21 -5.61 1.91 -2.78
N VAL A 22 -5.79 0.82 -3.53
CA VAL A 22 -6.45 -0.40 -3.05
C VAL A 22 -5.57 -1.62 -3.30
N PHE A 23 -5.36 -2.42 -2.26
CA PHE A 23 -4.76 -3.74 -2.40
C PHE A 23 -5.82 -4.75 -2.83
N VAL A 24 -5.56 -5.47 -3.92
CA VAL A 24 -6.43 -6.54 -4.42
C VAL A 24 -5.56 -7.79 -4.65
N PRO A 25 -5.69 -8.84 -3.82
CA PRO A 25 -6.59 -8.95 -2.65
C PRO A 25 -6.17 -8.02 -1.48
N PRO A 26 -7.06 -7.74 -0.51
CA PRO A 26 -6.74 -6.96 0.70
C PRO A 26 -5.87 -7.74 1.70
N GLU A 27 -5.82 -9.06 1.55
CA GLU A 27 -4.93 -9.96 2.30
C GLU A 27 -4.06 -10.75 1.33
N LEU A 28 -2.74 -10.60 1.45
CA LEU A 28 -1.78 -11.41 0.73
C LEU A 28 -1.30 -12.54 1.65
N LYS A 29 -1.54 -13.79 1.24
CA LYS A 29 -1.10 -14.99 1.95
C LYS A 29 0.12 -15.58 1.25
N VAL A 30 1.19 -15.84 2.00
CA VAL A 30 2.45 -16.38 1.47
C VAL A 30 3.02 -17.38 2.46
N SER A 31 3.56 -18.50 1.97
CA SER A 31 4.35 -19.43 2.78
C SER A 31 5.84 -19.23 2.53
N LYS A 32 6.64 -19.23 3.60
CA LYS A 32 8.11 -19.29 3.55
C LYS A 32 8.63 -20.14 4.69
N PRO A 33 9.75 -20.84 4.50
CA PRO A 33 10.38 -21.54 5.61
C PRO A 33 10.95 -20.52 6.62
N GLU A 34 11.02 -20.90 7.89
CA GLU A 34 11.63 -20.05 8.92
C GLU A 34 13.14 -19.82 8.72
N ASP A 35 13.81 -20.74 8.02
CA ASP A 35 15.25 -20.66 7.67
C ASP A 35 15.56 -19.79 6.43
N LEU A 36 14.56 -19.04 5.93
CA LEU A 36 14.71 -18.09 4.83
C LEU A 36 15.88 -17.13 5.11
N SER A 37 16.82 -17.03 4.17
CA SER A 37 18.02 -16.22 4.37
C SER A 37 17.67 -14.73 4.47
N VAL A 38 18.36 -14.03 5.38
CA VAL A 38 18.18 -12.57 5.53
C VAL A 38 18.50 -11.88 4.20
N GLY A 39 17.58 -11.04 3.75
CA GLY A 39 17.66 -10.34 2.46
C GLY A 39 16.91 -11.01 1.32
N GLU A 40 16.46 -12.26 1.48
CA GLU A 40 15.66 -12.93 0.46
C GLU A 40 14.24 -12.36 0.36
N THR A 41 13.66 -12.51 -0.83
CA THR A 41 12.32 -12.02 -1.16
C THR A 41 11.25 -12.92 -0.54
N ILE A 42 10.40 -12.31 0.27
CA ILE A 42 9.21 -12.92 0.84
C ILE A 42 8.09 -12.85 -0.19
N ALA A 43 7.78 -11.65 -0.69
CA ALA A 43 6.67 -11.42 -1.60
C ALA A 43 6.82 -10.09 -2.37
N GLN A 44 5.95 -9.86 -3.35
CA GLN A 44 5.69 -8.54 -3.90
C GLN A 44 4.21 -8.22 -3.67
N TYR A 45 3.91 -7.10 -3.00
CA TYR A 45 2.54 -6.71 -2.67
C TYR A 45 2.25 -5.29 -3.14
N LYS A 46 1.41 -5.18 -4.18
CA LYS A 46 1.13 -3.92 -4.86
C LYS A 46 -0.33 -3.52 -4.68
N ALA A 47 -0.54 -2.22 -4.57
CA ALA A 47 -1.87 -1.61 -4.63
C ALA A 47 -2.11 -1.08 -6.05
N GLN A 48 -3.37 -0.77 -6.34
CA GLN A 48 -3.79 -0.10 -7.55
C GLN A 48 -4.53 1.18 -7.17
N ASP A 49 -4.23 2.27 -7.86
CA ASP A 49 -4.94 3.52 -7.72
C ASP A 49 -6.08 3.57 -8.75
N PRO A 50 -7.34 3.77 -8.35
CA PRO A 50 -8.48 3.78 -9.26
C PRO A 50 -8.58 5.08 -10.08
N ASP A 51 -7.83 6.15 -9.73
CA ASP A 51 -7.86 7.43 -10.42
C ASP A 51 -7.30 7.29 -11.84
N LYS A 52 -8.19 7.33 -12.85
CA LYS A 52 -7.84 7.07 -14.26
C LYS A 52 -7.03 8.19 -14.94
N PHE A 53 -7.02 9.39 -14.35
CA PHE A 53 -6.49 10.59 -15.00
C PHE A 53 -5.12 11.04 -14.50
N LEU A 54 -4.61 10.41 -13.45
CA LEU A 54 -3.31 10.72 -12.86
C LEU A 54 -2.40 9.50 -13.06
N GLN A 55 -1.20 9.72 -13.61
CA GLN A 55 -0.13 8.71 -13.53
C GLN A 55 0.38 8.69 -12.08
N GLN A 56 -0.44 8.18 -11.17
CA GLN A 56 -0.16 8.18 -9.74
C GLN A 56 1.01 7.23 -9.47
N THR A 57 2.03 7.76 -8.81
CA THR A 57 3.15 6.93 -8.35
C THR A 57 2.87 6.50 -6.92
N LEU A 58 2.70 5.19 -6.73
CA LEU A 58 2.47 4.63 -5.41
C LEU A 58 3.80 4.43 -4.68
N ARG A 59 3.83 4.85 -3.40
CA ARG A 59 4.91 4.54 -2.46
C ARG A 59 4.45 3.56 -1.40
N TYR A 60 5.28 2.55 -1.14
CA TYR A 60 4.99 1.47 -0.21
C TYR A 60 5.74 1.63 1.12
N SER A 61 5.09 1.27 2.22
CA SER A 61 5.68 1.30 3.56
C SER A 61 5.09 0.21 4.46
N VAL A 62 5.83 -0.13 5.52
CA VAL A 62 5.39 -1.05 6.57
C VAL A 62 4.80 -0.23 7.71
N ARG A 63 3.50 -0.39 7.96
CA ARG A 63 2.81 0.25 9.09
C ARG A 63 2.90 -0.59 10.37
N SER A 64 2.90 -1.91 10.24
CA SER A 64 3.04 -2.82 11.38
C SER A 64 3.87 -4.04 10.99
N ASP A 65 4.93 -4.26 11.76
CA ASP A 65 5.87 -5.38 11.67
C ASP A 65 6.41 -5.61 13.09
N PRO A 66 5.64 -6.30 13.95
CA PRO A 66 5.89 -6.33 15.39
C PRO A 66 7.23 -6.93 15.80
N ALA A 67 7.79 -7.84 15.00
CA ALA A 67 9.11 -8.43 15.21
C ALA A 67 10.23 -7.70 14.44
N GLY A 68 9.91 -6.73 13.57
CA GLY A 68 10.90 -5.99 12.79
C GLY A 68 11.60 -6.81 11.70
N TRP A 69 10.97 -7.88 11.23
CA TRP A 69 11.55 -8.85 10.31
C TRP A 69 11.46 -8.44 8.84
N LEU A 70 10.68 -7.41 8.52
CA LEU A 70 10.37 -7.05 7.16
C LEU A 70 11.05 -5.74 6.76
N LYS A 71 11.42 -5.67 5.49
CA LYS A 71 11.68 -4.41 4.79
C LYS A 71 10.91 -4.44 3.47
N ILE A 72 10.34 -3.30 3.10
CA ILE A 72 9.65 -3.14 1.82
C ILE A 72 10.40 -2.13 0.96
N ASP A 73 10.56 -2.47 -0.31
CA ASP A 73 11.02 -1.53 -1.31
C ASP A 73 9.90 -0.52 -1.62
N PRO A 74 10.13 0.79 -1.43
CA PRO A 74 9.08 1.79 -1.50
C PRO A 74 8.56 2.04 -2.91
N GLU A 75 9.23 1.58 -3.97
CA GLU A 75 8.83 1.83 -5.36
C GLU A 75 8.19 0.59 -5.98
N THR A 76 8.69 -0.58 -5.64
CA THR A 76 8.26 -1.85 -6.25
C THR A 76 7.27 -2.63 -5.38
N GLY A 77 7.17 -2.33 -4.09
CA GLY A 77 6.39 -3.12 -3.14
C GLY A 77 6.98 -4.52 -2.87
N GLU A 78 8.26 -4.74 -3.21
CA GLU A 78 8.97 -5.97 -2.87
C GLU A 78 9.26 -6.04 -1.37
N ILE A 79 8.81 -7.11 -0.72
CA ILE A 79 9.01 -7.37 0.70
C ILE A 79 10.12 -8.40 0.85
N LYS A 80 11.15 -8.06 1.62
CA LYS A 80 12.30 -8.92 1.93
C LYS A 80 12.42 -9.17 3.42
N SER A 81 13.05 -10.29 3.76
CA SER A 81 13.53 -10.51 5.11
C SER A 81 14.61 -9.48 5.46
N LYS A 82 14.46 -8.84 6.62
CA LYS A 82 15.42 -7.92 7.25
C LYS A 82 16.14 -8.58 8.42
N ALA A 83 15.55 -9.61 9.02
CA ALA A 83 16.08 -10.37 10.15
C ALA A 83 15.61 -11.83 10.06
N PRO A 84 16.26 -12.78 10.77
CA PRO A 84 15.84 -14.18 10.79
C PRO A 84 14.37 -14.32 11.18
N LEU A 85 13.66 -15.16 10.46
CA LEU A 85 12.29 -15.54 10.81
C LEU A 85 12.36 -16.61 11.90
N ASP A 86 11.34 -16.65 12.75
CA ASP A 86 11.30 -17.57 13.89
C ASP A 86 9.85 -18.01 14.09
N ARG A 87 9.54 -19.27 13.76
CA ARG A 87 8.17 -19.78 13.87
C ARG A 87 7.71 -19.85 15.33
N GLU A 88 8.62 -20.02 16.28
CA GLU A 88 8.32 -20.10 17.72
C GLU A 88 8.21 -18.73 18.41
N SER A 89 8.40 -17.64 17.67
CA SER A 89 8.30 -16.28 18.21
C SER A 89 6.91 -15.96 18.76
N ALA A 90 6.86 -15.17 19.84
CA ALA A 90 5.59 -14.70 20.43
C ALA A 90 4.74 -13.82 19.48
N PHE A 91 5.32 -13.35 18.38
CA PHE A 91 4.61 -12.58 17.34
C PHE A 91 3.96 -13.46 16.26
N VAL A 92 4.19 -14.76 16.30
CA VAL A 92 3.61 -15.76 15.39
C VAL A 92 2.46 -16.47 16.10
N LYS A 93 1.31 -16.58 15.42
CA LYS A 93 0.15 -17.30 15.92
C LYS A 93 -0.37 -18.25 14.86
N ASP A 94 -0.57 -19.51 15.21
CA ASP A 94 -1.05 -20.55 14.28
C ASP A 94 -0.14 -20.62 13.02
N ASN A 95 1.18 -20.56 13.23
CA ASN A 95 2.23 -20.45 12.19
C ASN A 95 2.13 -19.22 11.29
N ILE A 96 1.34 -18.20 11.64
CA ILE A 96 1.14 -17.00 10.84
C ILE A 96 1.76 -15.78 11.53
N TYR A 97 2.69 -15.15 10.82
CA TYR A 97 3.17 -13.80 11.10
C TYR A 97 2.34 -12.78 10.32
N LYS A 98 1.76 -11.80 11.01
CA LYS A 98 0.90 -10.76 10.41
C LYS A 98 1.60 -9.41 10.37
N ALA A 99 1.65 -8.81 9.19
CA ALA A 99 2.15 -7.46 8.98
C ALA A 99 1.12 -6.59 8.23
N ILE A 100 1.22 -5.27 8.40
CA ILE A 100 0.34 -4.30 7.74
C ILE A 100 1.18 -3.43 6.80
N ILE A 101 0.82 -3.47 5.52
CA ILE A 101 1.46 -2.72 4.44
C ILE A 101 0.56 -1.56 4.04
N VAL A 102 1.17 -0.41 3.77
CA VAL A 102 0.47 0.80 3.32
C VAL A 102 1.02 1.21 1.96
N ALA A 103 0.12 1.58 1.05
CA ALA A 103 0.43 2.29 -0.18
C ALA A 103 -0.09 3.73 -0.05
N SER A 104 0.72 4.71 -0.44
CA SER A 104 0.32 6.12 -0.53
C SER A 104 0.46 6.55 -1.98
N ASP A 105 -0.53 7.26 -2.49
CA ASP A 105 -0.39 7.98 -3.75
C ASP A 105 0.42 9.27 -3.57
N ASN A 106 0.61 9.99 -4.67
CA ASN A 106 1.38 11.23 -4.73
C ASN A 106 0.51 12.45 -5.10
N ALA A 107 -0.79 12.39 -4.87
CA ALA A 107 -1.69 13.52 -5.12
C ALA A 107 -1.42 14.69 -4.16
N ASN A 108 -1.97 15.87 -4.49
CA ASN A 108 -1.85 17.07 -3.63
C ASN A 108 -2.45 16.86 -2.24
N GLU A 109 -3.50 16.03 -2.16
CA GLU A 109 -4.06 15.50 -0.92
C GLU A 109 -3.85 13.98 -0.94
N PRO A 110 -2.71 13.49 -0.41
CA PRO A 110 -2.39 12.07 -0.52
C PRO A 110 -3.40 11.19 0.20
N ALA A 111 -3.85 10.13 -0.47
CA ALA A 111 -4.64 9.08 0.14
C ALA A 111 -3.83 7.80 0.34
N THR A 112 -4.32 6.94 1.24
CA THR A 112 -3.62 5.69 1.58
C THR A 112 -4.51 4.47 1.49
N GLY A 113 -3.94 3.40 0.94
CA GLY A 113 -4.47 2.04 0.95
C GLY A 113 -3.77 1.22 2.02
N THR A 114 -4.50 0.30 2.65
CA THR A 114 -3.92 -0.65 3.62
C THR A 114 -4.18 -2.09 3.16
N GLY A 115 -3.12 -2.91 3.16
CA GLY A 115 -3.17 -4.34 2.88
C GLY A 115 -2.56 -5.14 4.03
N THR A 116 -3.06 -6.34 4.29
CA THR A 116 -2.50 -7.26 5.28
C THR A 116 -1.62 -8.30 4.60
N LEU A 117 -0.39 -8.49 5.09
CA LEU A 117 0.43 -9.66 4.76
C LEU A 117 0.22 -10.72 5.85
N LEU A 118 -0.12 -11.93 5.43
CA LEU A 118 -0.22 -13.13 6.26
C LEU A 118 0.88 -14.09 5.81
N LEU A 119 2.02 -14.06 6.51
CA LEU A 119 3.17 -14.90 6.23
C LEU A 119 3.07 -16.19 7.06
N HIS A 120 2.78 -17.30 6.40
CA HIS A 120 2.83 -18.62 7.00
C HIS A 120 4.30 -19.09 7.06
N LEU A 121 4.76 -19.42 8.26
CA LEU A 121 6.11 -19.93 8.51
C LEU A 121 6.07 -21.45 8.57
N GLU A 122 6.90 -22.08 7.74
CA GLU A 122 7.07 -23.53 7.64
C GLU A 122 8.34 -24.01 8.34
#